data_AF-A0A9P7DI43-F1
#
_entry.id   AF-A0A9P7DI43-F1
#
_cell.length_a   1.000
_cell.length_b   1.000
_cell.length_c   1.000
_cell.angle_alpha   90.00
_cell.angle_beta   90.00
_cell.angle_gamma   90.00
#
_symmetry.space_group_name_H-M   'P 1'
#
loop_
_entity.id
_entity.type
_entity.pdbx_description
1 polymer ?
#
loop_
_entity_poly.entity_id
_entity_poly.type
_entity_poly.pdbx_seq_one_letter_code
_entity_poly.pdbx_strand_id
1 'polypeptide(L)' 'MGNPLARRTEQILRQNAPYPGDDLNGEETFSGGRFLIYRVSETWHLIMDHGSHLEDDIEIPLFLLENPAFFIRDWY' A
#
# COMPACT_ATOMS: atom_id res chain seq x y z
N MET A 1 -3.16 16.38 -10.83
CA MET A 1 -4.50 15.84 -10.47
C MET A 1 -4.27 14.60 -9.61
N GLY A 2 -4.87 14.52 -8.43
CA GLY A 2 -4.61 13.42 -7.49
C GLY A 2 -5.09 12.08 -8.03
N ASN A 3 -4.34 11.00 -7.78
CA ASN A 3 -4.68 9.63 -8.15
C ASN A 3 -5.61 9.03 -7.06
N PRO A 4 -6.94 8.95 -7.28
CA PRO A 4 -7.88 8.57 -6.23
C PRO A 4 -7.72 7.10 -5.83
N LEU A 5 -7.33 6.24 -6.78
CA LEU A 5 -7.05 4.83 -6.52
C LEU A 5 -5.83 4.67 -5.62
N ALA A 6 -4.75 5.39 -5.88
CA ALA A 6 -3.57 5.37 -5.02
C ALA A 6 -3.90 5.81 -3.58
N ARG A 7 -4.61 6.93 -3.42
CA ARG A 7 -5.06 7.42 -2.10
C ARG A 7 -5.97 6.44 -1.37
N ARG A 8 -6.89 5.79 -2.10
CA ARG A 8 -7.77 4.78 -1.51
C ARG A 8 -7.00 3.55 -1.08
N THR A 9 -6.04 3.12 -1.88
CA THR A 9 -5.15 1.98 -1.59
C THR A 9 -4.33 2.27 -0.34
N GLU A 10 -3.72 3.46 -0.26
CA GLU A 10 -2.99 3.95 0.91
C GLU A 10 -3.85 3.92 2.18
N GLN A 11 -5.08 4.45 2.08
CA GLN A 11 -6.00 4.49 3.19
C GLN A 11 -6.39 3.09 3.67
N ILE A 12 -6.69 2.17 2.75
CA ILE A 12 -7.04 0.78 3.10
C ILE A 12 -5.85 0.11 3.78
N LEU A 13 -4.65 0.24 3.21
CA LEU A 13 -3.46 -0.40 3.77
C LEU A 13 -3.18 0.11 5.19
N ARG A 14 -3.22 1.43 5.38
CA ARG A 14 -3.04 2.05 6.70
C ARG A 14 -4.10 1.63 7.72
N GLN A 15 -5.36 1.51 7.31
CA GLN A 15 -6.45 1.14 8.22
C GLN A 15 -6.42 -0.33 8.65
N ASN A 16 -5.71 -1.19 7.92
CA ASN A 16 -5.58 -2.61 8.22
C ASN A 16 -4.20 -3.00 8.76
N ALA A 17 -3.28 -2.02 8.93
CA ALA A 17 -2.08 -2.22 9.73
C ALA A 17 -2.46 -2.56 11.19
N PRO A 18 -1.68 -3.38 11.91
CA PRO A 18 -0.41 -3.96 11.48
C PRO A 18 -0.56 -5.19 10.55
N TYR A 19 0.44 -5.41 9.70
CA TYR A 19 0.63 -6.59 8.87
C TYR A 19 1.59 -7.59 9.54
N PRO A 20 1.58 -8.87 9.10
CA PRO A 20 2.52 -9.87 9.60
C PRO A 20 3.98 -9.42 9.42
N GLY A 21 4.73 -9.37 10.52
CA GLY A 21 6.13 -8.95 10.52
C GLY A 21 6.37 -7.54 11.03
N ASP A 22 5.31 -6.74 11.22
CA ASP A 22 5.43 -5.40 11.79
C ASP A 22 5.88 -5.41 13.25
N ASP A 23 6.72 -4.43 13.62
CA ASP A 23 7.00 -4.11 15.02
C ASP A 23 5.82 -3.33 15.61
N LEU A 24 5.07 -3.98 16.52
CA LEU A 24 3.93 -3.37 17.20
C LEU A 24 4.31 -2.17 18.10
N ASN A 25 5.59 -2.02 18.43
CA ASN A 25 6.10 -0.88 19.19
C ASN A 25 6.76 0.18 18.30
N GLY A 26 6.89 -0.08 16.99
CA GLY A 26 7.48 0.85 16.04
C GLY A 26 6.54 2.00 15.71
N GLU A 27 7.04 3.24 15.79
CA GLU A 27 6.27 4.43 15.41
C GLU A 27 5.82 4.39 13.94
N GLU A 28 6.61 3.75 13.08
CA GLU A 28 6.31 3.61 11.65
C GLU A 28 5.12 2.69 11.36
N THR A 29 4.86 1.68 12.20
CA THR A 29 3.78 0.70 11.99
C THR A 29 2.41 1.35 11.86
N PHE A 30 2.16 2.39 12.65
CA PHE A 30 0.91 3.15 12.68
C PHE A 30 1.05 4.54 12.04
N SER A 31 2.21 4.84 11.45
CA SER A 31 2.49 6.14 10.86
C SER A 31 1.57 6.43 9.69
N GLY A 32 1.07 7.66 9.63
CA GLY A 32 0.27 8.15 8.52
C GLY A 32 1.00 8.13 7.19
N GLY A 33 2.34 8.18 7.21
CA GLY A 33 3.22 8.20 6.04
C GLY A 33 3.87 6.86 5.72
N ARG A 34 3.46 5.76 6.38
CA ARG A 34 4.03 4.42 6.18
C ARG A 34 3.93 3.97 4.73
N PHE A 35 2.71 4.01 4.19
CA PHE A 35 2.43 3.59 2.82
C PHE A 35 2.44 4.79 1.89
N LEU A 36 3.16 4.67 0.77
CA LEU A 36 3.08 5.62 -0.32
C LEU A 36 2.83 4.87 -1.63
N ILE A 37 1.71 5.20 -2.29
CA ILE A 37 1.32 4.57 -3.55
C ILE A 37 1.39 5.59 -4.66
N TYR A 38 2.11 5.25 -5.73
CA TYR A 38 2.23 6.12 -6.90
C TYR A 38 2.20 5.30 -8.18
N ARG A 39 1.70 5.93 -9.25
CA ARG A 39 1.59 5.31 -10.56
C ARG A 39 2.96 5.38 -11.24
N VAL A 40 3.47 4.23 -11.67
CA VAL A 40 4.75 4.16 -12.41
C VAL A 40 4.57 3.99 -13.91
N SER A 41 3.42 3.48 -14.34
CA SER A 41 3.10 3.35 -15.76
C SER A 41 1.59 3.45 -16.00
N GLU A 42 1.16 3.31 -17.25
CA GLU A 42 -0.27 3.30 -17.55
C GLU A 42 -1.02 2.15 -16.89
N THR A 43 -0.33 1.05 -16.57
CA THR A 43 -0.91 -0.21 -16.10
C THR A 43 -0.42 -0.65 -14.73
N TRP A 44 0.49 0.10 -14.09
CA TRP A 44 1.11 -0.30 -12.83
C TRP A 44 1.26 0.84 -11.82
N HIS A 45 1.17 0.47 -10.55
CA HIS A 45 1.48 1.28 -9.39
C HIS A 45 2.57 0.59 -8.56
N LEU A 46 3.35 1.39 -7.82
CA LEU A 46 4.26 0.92 -6.78
C LEU A 46 3.68 1.25 -5.41
N ILE A 47 3.88 0.32 -4.47
CA ILE A 47 3.61 0.47 -3.04
C ILE A 47 4.96 0.52 -2.34
N MET A 48 5.30 1.68 -1.78
CA MET A 48 6.39 1.84 -0.83
C MET A 48 5.84 1.64 0.59
N ASP A 49 6.46 0.78 1.37
CA ASP A 49 6.17 0.58 2.80
C ASP A 49 7.40 0.91 3.65
N HIS A 50 7.41 2.10 4.25
CA HIS A 50 8.49 2.55 5.13
C HIS A 50 8.54 1.81 6.48
N GLY A 51 7.48 1.09 6.83
CA GLY A 51 7.42 0.24 8.02
C GLY A 51 7.87 -1.21 7.75
N SER A 52 8.06 -1.59 6.49
CA SER A 52 8.51 -2.93 6.13
C SER A 52 10.03 -3.06 6.21
N HIS A 53 10.49 -4.26 6.56
CA HIS A 53 11.90 -4.65 6.43
C HIS A 53 12.26 -5.13 5.03
N LEU A 54 11.29 -5.20 4.11
CA LEU A 54 11.55 -5.52 2.71
C LEU A 54 12.24 -4.32 2.06
N GLU A 55 13.38 -4.58 1.40
CA GLU A 55 14.16 -3.56 0.70
C GLU A 55 13.52 -3.14 -0.64
N ASP A 56 12.60 -3.94 -1.17
CA ASP A 56 12.01 -3.75 -2.50
C ASP A 56 10.59 -3.16 -2.43
N ASP A 57 10.35 -2.15 -3.27
CA ASP A 57 9.00 -1.63 -3.52
C ASP A 57 8.13 -2.70 -4.19
N ILE A 58 6.85 -2.75 -3.84
CA ILE A 58 5.93 -3.76 -4.37
C ILE A 58 5.17 -3.22 -5.58
N GLU A 59 5.32 -3.87 -6.73
CA GLU A 59 4.54 -3.59 -7.93
C GLU A 59 3.15 -4.21 -7.87
N ILE A 60 2.13 -3.42 -8.22
CA ILE A 60 0.75 -3.88 -8.36
C ILE A 60 0.12 -3.42 -9.68
N PRO A 61 -0.52 -4.32 -10.44
CA PRO A 61 -1.26 -3.94 -11.63
C PRO A 61 -2.47 -3.06 -11.32
N LEU A 62 -2.69 -2.03 -12.12
CA LEU A 62 -3.83 -1.12 -12.03
C LEU A 62 -5.18 -1.86 -12.09
N PHE A 63 -5.29 -2.86 -12.96
CA PHE A 63 -6.56 -3.60 -13.13
C PHE A 63 -7.01 -4.33 -11.86
N LEU A 64 -6.08 -4.66 -10.94
CA LEU A 64 -6.43 -5.23 -9.64
C LEU A 64 -7.01 -4.15 -8.73
N LEU A 65 -6.40 -2.96 -8.69
CA LEU A 65 -6.90 -1.84 -7.89
C LEU A 65 -8.26 -1.30 -8.39
N GLU A 66 -8.57 -1.49 -9.68
CA GLU A 66 -9.87 -1.17 -10.27
C GLU A 66 -10.93 -2.25 -10.03
N ASN A 67 -10.53 -3.47 -9.66
CA ASN A 67 -11.44 -4.58 -9.44
C ASN A 67 -12.06 -4.50 -8.03
N PRO A 68 -13.38 -4.29 -7.90
CA PRO A 68 -14.03 -4.20 -6.58
C PRO A 68 -14.03 -5.51 -5.79
N ALA A 69 -13.79 -6.65 -6.45
CA ALA A 69 -13.66 -7.95 -5.79
C ALA A 69 -12.23 -8.24 -5.30
N PHE A 70 -11.25 -7.40 -5.66
CA PHE A 70 -9.89 -7.50 -5.18
C PHE A 70 -9.73 -6.72 -3.87
N PHE A 71 -9.34 -7.43 -2.81
CA PHE A 71 -9.11 -6.85 -1.49
C PHE A 71 -7.62 -6.69 -1.24
N ILE A 72 -7.09 -5.48 -1.48
CA ILE A 72 -5.66 -5.19 -1.34
C ILE A 72 -5.10 -5.59 0.02
N ARG A 73 -5.86 -5.39 1.10
CA ARG A 73 -5.44 -5.73 2.47
C ARG A 73 -5.22 -7.23 2.72
N ASP A 74 -5.84 -8.09 1.91
CA ASP A 74 -5.76 -9.56 2.07
C ASP A 74 -4.68 -10.12 1.13
N TRP A 75 -4.34 -9.37 0.07
CA TRP A 75 -3.27 -9.70 -0.87
C TRP A 75 -1.89 -9.24 -0.39
N TYR A 76 -1.86 -8.08 0.28
CA TYR A 76 -0.67 -7.49 0.90
C TYR A 76 -0.29 -8.26 2.17
#